data_AF-A0A959ZG66-F1
#
_entry.id   AF-A0A959ZG66-F1
#
_cell.length_a   1.000
_cell.length_b   1.000
_cell.length_c   1.000
_cell.angle_alpha   90.00
_cell.angle_beta   90.00
_cell.angle_gamma   90.00
#
_symmetry.space_group_name_H-M   'P 1'
#
loop_
_entity.id
_entity.type
_entity.pdbx_description
1 polymer ?
#
loop_
_entity_poly.entity_id
_entity_poly.type
_entity_poly.pdbx_seq_one_letter_code
_entity_poly.pdbx_strand_id
1 'polypeptide(L)'
;MRFSLARFVLAVVVAALAFPGVSGASKFLPAKGKIYTGVTDNGTLQGFENFAEATGKHPAVLQTYHPWGNGLELAYERWQNAKVLPMLHISTADDETRAELITPQEIAIGAGDPYLILVNRFFSEKRQRAFIRPMGEPNRCLNPYSAFTCTGRRKGGEHTR
;
A
#
# COMPACT_ATOMS: atom_id res chain seq x y z
N MET A 1 41.84 -37.82 -0.24
CA MET A 1 40.49 -37.60 -0.84
C MET A 1 39.63 -36.50 -0.17
N ARG A 2 40.13 -35.65 0.74
CA ARG A 2 39.31 -34.64 1.46
C ARG A 2 39.13 -33.28 0.75
N PHE A 3 39.93 -32.99 -0.29
CA PHE A 3 39.86 -31.72 -1.03
C PHE A 3 38.76 -31.66 -2.10
N SER A 4 38.18 -32.80 -2.49
CA SER A 4 37.15 -32.87 -3.54
C SER A 4 35.79 -32.36 -3.05
N LEU A 5 35.43 -32.71 -1.81
CA LEU A 5 34.12 -32.37 -1.25
C LEU A 5 33.97 -30.86 -0.98
N ALA A 6 35.02 -30.21 -0.47
CA ALA A 6 34.99 -28.77 -0.19
C ALA A 6 34.85 -27.92 -1.47
N ARG A 7 35.51 -28.34 -2.57
CA ARG A 7 35.39 -27.68 -3.87
C ARG A 7 34.01 -27.88 -4.49
N PHE A 8 33.43 -29.06 -4.31
CA PHE A 8 32.08 -29.37 -4.79
C PHE A 8 31.02 -28.56 -4.04
N VAL A 9 31.13 -28.46 -2.72
CA VAL A 9 30.24 -27.65 -1.88
C VAL A 9 30.34 -26.17 -2.25
N LEU A 10 31.55 -25.65 -2.43
CA LEU A 10 31.75 -24.25 -2.83
C LEU A 10 31.14 -23.97 -4.21
N ALA A 11 31.30 -24.89 -5.18
CA ALA A 11 30.70 -24.75 -6.51
C ALA A 11 29.17 -24.74 -6.46
N VAL A 12 28.55 -25.58 -5.62
CA VAL A 12 27.09 -25.60 -5.43
C VAL A 12 26.59 -24.31 -4.78
N VAL A 13 27.30 -23.79 -3.77
CA VAL A 13 26.94 -22.52 -3.10
C VAL A 13 27.05 -21.34 -4.07
N VAL A 14 28.14 -21.27 -4.86
CA VAL A 14 28.30 -20.21 -5.86
C VAL A 14 27.23 -20.31 -6.95
N ALA A 15 26.89 -21.52 -7.41
CA ALA A 15 25.82 -21.73 -8.38
C ALA A 15 24.44 -21.33 -7.81
N ALA A 16 24.15 -21.63 -6.54
CA ALA A 16 22.91 -21.26 -5.88
C ALA A 16 22.77 -19.74 -5.69
N LEU A 17 23.88 -19.02 -5.46
CA LEU A 17 23.91 -17.56 -5.35
C LEU A 17 23.91 -16.83 -6.70
N ALA A 18 24.23 -17.53 -7.80
CA ALA A 18 24.30 -16.96 -9.14
C ALA A 18 22.93 -16.88 -9.85
N PHE A 19 21.87 -17.50 -9.31
CA PHE A 19 20.52 -17.32 -9.85
C PHE A 19 19.97 -15.98 -9.38
N PRO A 20 19.76 -14.99 -10.27
CA PRO A 20 19.02 -13.80 -9.91
C PRO A 20 17.65 -14.25 -9.41
N GLY A 21 17.31 -13.91 -8.16
CA GLY A 21 15.99 -14.16 -7.62
C GLY A 21 14.96 -13.59 -8.60
N VAL A 22 13.98 -14.40 -9.00
CA VAL A 22 12.89 -13.94 -9.86
C VAL A 22 12.16 -12.83 -9.11
N SER A 23 12.48 -11.59 -9.45
CA SER A 23 11.84 -10.42 -8.86
C SER A 23 10.38 -10.41 -9.27
N GLY A 24 9.48 -10.55 -8.30
CA GLY A 24 8.03 -10.50 -8.50
C GLY A 24 7.49 -9.11 -8.87
N ALA A 25 8.35 -8.10 -9.01
CA ALA A 25 7.97 -6.72 -9.31
C ALA A 25 7.14 -6.59 -10.61
N SER A 26 7.39 -7.45 -11.60
CA SER A 26 6.60 -7.50 -12.84
C SER A 26 5.10 -7.74 -12.61
N LYS A 27 4.72 -8.35 -11.48
CA LYS A 27 3.32 -8.65 -11.14
C LYS A 27 2.49 -7.42 -10.77
N PHE A 28 3.12 -6.29 -10.51
CA PHE A 28 2.44 -5.02 -10.19
C PHE A 28 2.53 -4.00 -11.32
N LEU A 29 3.17 -4.36 -12.43
CA LEU A 29 3.31 -3.47 -13.57
C LEU A 29 2.26 -3.81 -14.63
N PRO A 30 1.73 -2.79 -15.33
CA PRO A 30 0.93 -3.04 -16.51
C PRO A 30 1.75 -3.76 -17.58
N ALA A 31 1.06 -4.42 -18.52
CA ALA A 31 1.71 -4.97 -19.69
C ALA A 31 2.53 -3.89 -20.43
N LYS A 32 3.61 -4.29 -21.11
CA LYS A 32 4.52 -3.36 -21.80
C LYS A 32 3.74 -2.42 -22.72
N GLY A 33 3.98 -1.11 -22.59
CA GLY A 33 3.30 -0.08 -23.38
C GLY A 33 1.86 0.21 -22.96
N LYS A 34 1.41 -0.30 -21.81
CA LYS A 34 0.10 0.00 -21.21
C LYS A 34 0.29 0.76 -19.89
N ILE A 35 -0.77 1.45 -19.49
CA ILE A 35 -0.87 2.13 -18.19
C ILE A 35 -2.10 1.60 -17.47
N TYR A 36 -2.07 1.59 -16.15
CA TYR A 36 -3.28 1.36 -15.36
C TYR A 36 -4.06 2.66 -15.24
N THR A 37 -5.35 2.61 -15.58
CA THR A 37 -6.32 3.64 -15.21
C THR A 37 -6.90 3.28 -13.85
N GLY A 38 -7.20 4.30 -13.05
CA GLY A 38 -7.80 4.10 -11.75
C GLY A 38 -8.82 5.17 -11.41
N VAL A 39 -9.73 4.82 -10.50
CA VAL A 39 -10.77 5.70 -9.97
C VAL A 39 -10.70 5.70 -8.44
N THR A 40 -11.17 6.77 -7.82
CA THR A 40 -11.29 6.85 -6.35
C THR A 40 -12.61 6.22 -5.90
N ASP A 41 -12.53 5.35 -4.90
CA ASP A 41 -13.65 4.75 -4.21
C ASP A 41 -14.37 5.80 -3.36
N ASN A 42 -15.70 5.83 -3.45
CA ASN A 42 -16.57 6.68 -2.64
C ASN A 42 -17.52 5.85 -1.75
N GLY A 43 -17.23 4.56 -1.56
CA GLY A 43 -18.07 3.62 -0.83
C GLY A 43 -19.09 2.88 -1.70
N THR A 44 -19.19 3.22 -3.00
CA THR A 44 -20.10 2.61 -3.97
C THR A 44 -19.39 2.28 -5.28
N LEU A 45 -20.02 1.47 -6.14
CA LEU A 45 -19.49 1.17 -7.48
C LEU A 45 -19.84 2.23 -8.54
N GLN A 46 -20.69 3.21 -8.21
CA GLN A 46 -21.21 4.15 -9.20
C GLN A 46 -20.10 4.95 -9.90
N GLY A 47 -19.11 5.45 -9.16
CA GLY A 47 -17.98 6.19 -9.77
C GLY A 47 -17.14 5.32 -10.71
N PHE A 48 -17.04 4.03 -10.41
CA PHE A 48 -16.37 3.05 -11.26
C PHE A 48 -17.16 2.78 -12.55
N GLU A 49 -18.47 2.55 -12.42
CA GLU A 49 -19.38 2.32 -13.55
C GLU A 49 -19.44 3.52 -14.49
N ASN A 50 -19.57 4.72 -13.94
CA ASN A 50 -19.59 5.97 -14.71
C ASN A 50 -18.28 6.16 -15.52
N PHE A 51 -17.12 5.85 -14.94
CA PHE A 51 -15.87 5.89 -15.68
C PHE A 51 -15.85 4.87 -16.83
N ALA A 52 -16.30 3.64 -16.55
CA ALA A 52 -16.31 2.57 -17.53
C ALA A 52 -17.21 2.90 -18.72
N GLU A 53 -18.39 3.46 -18.46
CA GLU A 53 -19.33 3.93 -19.48
C GLU A 53 -18.74 5.09 -20.31
N ALA A 54 -18.23 6.13 -19.64
CA ALA A 54 -17.73 7.32 -20.31
C ALA A 54 -16.50 7.06 -21.19
N THR A 55 -15.66 6.09 -20.82
CA THR A 55 -14.39 5.81 -21.51
C THR A 55 -14.44 4.56 -22.39
N GLY A 56 -15.45 3.70 -22.20
CA GLY A 56 -15.47 2.36 -22.76
C GLY A 56 -14.32 1.47 -22.24
N LYS A 57 -13.74 1.78 -21.06
CA LYS A 57 -12.60 1.08 -20.47
C LYS A 57 -12.87 0.69 -19.02
N HIS A 58 -12.58 -0.56 -18.67
CA HIS A 58 -12.57 -1.03 -17.28
C HIS A 58 -11.40 -0.39 -16.50
N PRO A 59 -11.63 0.37 -15.42
CA PRO A 59 -10.57 0.83 -14.53
C PRO A 59 -9.77 -0.36 -13.97
N ALA A 60 -8.44 -0.31 -14.07
CA ALA A 60 -7.61 -1.38 -13.53
C ALA A 60 -7.40 -1.28 -12.00
N VAL A 61 -7.52 -0.06 -11.45
CA VAL A 61 -7.25 0.23 -10.03
C VAL A 61 -8.42 0.96 -9.38
N LEU A 62 -8.74 0.60 -8.14
CA LEU A 62 -9.68 1.33 -7.29
C LEU A 62 -8.95 1.81 -6.03
N GLN A 63 -8.90 3.14 -5.85
CA GLN A 63 -8.25 3.76 -4.70
C GLN A 63 -9.23 3.92 -3.54
N THR A 64 -9.01 3.21 -2.45
CA THR A 64 -9.83 3.30 -1.23
C THR A 64 -9.06 4.04 -0.14
N TYR A 65 -9.73 4.96 0.54
CA TYR A 65 -9.20 5.71 1.68
C TYR A 65 -9.70 5.09 2.98
N HIS A 66 -8.79 4.77 3.90
CA HIS A 66 -9.13 4.30 5.24
C HIS A 66 -8.37 5.08 6.31
N PRO A 67 -9.02 5.43 7.44
CA PRO A 67 -8.31 5.80 8.65
C PRO A 67 -7.52 4.60 9.22
N TRP A 68 -6.45 4.90 9.94
CA TRP A 68 -5.65 3.91 10.66
C TRP A 68 -6.54 3.11 11.63
N GLY A 69 -6.34 1.80 11.70
CA GLY A 69 -7.15 0.91 12.55
C GLY A 69 -8.48 0.45 11.94
N ASN A 70 -8.87 0.95 10.76
CA ASN A 70 -10.12 0.52 10.10
C ASN A 70 -9.99 -0.87 9.45
N GLY A 71 -11.09 -1.63 9.46
CA GLY A 71 -11.23 -2.92 8.77
C GLY A 71 -11.30 -2.78 7.25
N LEU A 72 -11.05 -3.89 6.52
CA LEU A 72 -10.95 -3.91 5.06
C LEU A 72 -12.06 -4.71 4.38
N GLU A 73 -12.97 -5.31 5.13
CA GLU A 73 -13.96 -6.29 4.64
C GLU A 73 -14.89 -5.67 3.59
N LEU A 74 -15.49 -4.52 3.88
CA LEU A 74 -16.40 -3.83 2.95
C LEU A 74 -15.66 -3.34 1.70
N ALA A 75 -14.43 -2.84 1.86
CA ALA A 75 -13.61 -2.43 0.73
C ALA A 75 -13.22 -3.62 -0.14
N TYR A 76 -12.91 -4.75 0.47
CA TYR A 76 -12.58 -5.98 -0.22
C TYR A 76 -13.73 -6.52 -1.05
N GLU A 77 -14.95 -6.53 -0.51
CA GLU A 77 -16.15 -6.88 -1.29
C GLU A 77 -16.27 -6.00 -2.54
N ARG A 78 -16.07 -4.69 -2.40
CA ARG A 78 -16.08 -3.77 -3.54
C ARG A 78 -14.95 -4.06 -4.53
N TRP A 79 -13.73 -4.33 -4.07
CA TRP A 79 -12.62 -4.68 -4.96
C TRP A 79 -12.89 -5.96 -5.76
N GLN A 80 -13.51 -6.97 -5.14
CA GLN A 80 -13.89 -8.21 -5.82
C GLN A 80 -15.00 -7.96 -6.84
N ASN A 81 -16.04 -7.21 -6.45
CA ASN A 81 -17.16 -6.90 -7.34
C ASN A 81 -16.71 -6.06 -8.55
N ALA A 82 -15.83 -5.09 -8.33
CA ALA A 82 -15.26 -4.27 -9.39
C ALA A 82 -14.18 -5.00 -10.22
N LYS A 83 -13.65 -6.13 -9.73
CA LYS A 83 -12.56 -6.90 -10.37
C LYS A 83 -11.34 -6.02 -10.67
N VAL A 84 -10.83 -5.34 -9.65
CA VAL A 84 -9.76 -4.34 -9.74
C VAL A 84 -8.58 -4.69 -8.85
N LEU A 85 -7.43 -4.08 -9.13
CA LEU A 85 -6.33 -4.00 -8.18
C LEU A 85 -6.64 -2.90 -7.15
N PRO A 86 -6.68 -3.22 -5.84
CA PRO A 86 -6.84 -2.19 -4.83
C PRO A 86 -5.60 -1.30 -4.70
N MET A 87 -5.85 -0.02 -4.48
CA MET A 87 -4.88 0.92 -3.91
C MET A 87 -5.42 1.40 -2.56
N LEU A 88 -4.82 0.91 -1.47
CA LEU A 88 -5.20 1.28 -0.11
C LEU A 88 -4.41 2.50 0.33
N HIS A 89 -5.09 3.64 0.51
CA HIS A 89 -4.54 4.79 1.18
C HIS A 89 -4.88 4.74 2.68
N ILE A 90 -3.87 4.84 3.54
CA ILE A 90 -4.03 4.81 5.00
C ILE A 90 -3.75 6.21 5.54
N SER A 91 -4.78 6.85 6.11
CA SER A 91 -4.70 8.16 6.76
C SER A 91 -4.50 7.99 8.28
N THR A 92 -3.76 8.87 8.93
CA THR A 92 -3.81 8.95 10.41
C THR A 92 -4.95 9.82 10.92
N ALA A 93 -5.69 10.47 10.02
CA ALA A 93 -6.91 11.20 10.36
C ALA A 93 -8.12 10.27 10.34
N ASP A 94 -8.96 10.39 11.36
CA ASP A 94 -10.34 9.90 11.35
C ASP A 94 -11.12 10.49 10.16
N ASP A 95 -11.99 9.70 9.55
CA ASP A 95 -12.73 10.10 8.34
C ASP A 95 -13.90 11.04 8.62
N GLU A 96 -14.53 10.91 9.80
CA GLU A 96 -15.64 11.75 10.24
C GLU A 96 -15.16 13.01 10.98
N THR A 97 -14.40 12.83 12.06
CA THR A 97 -14.00 13.89 12.98
C THR A 97 -12.74 14.63 12.55
N ARG A 98 -11.94 14.03 11.68
CA ARG A 98 -10.59 14.51 11.29
C ARG A 98 -9.59 14.57 12.44
N ALA A 99 -9.91 13.99 13.59
CA ALA A 99 -8.96 13.85 14.69
C ALA A 99 -7.77 12.96 14.26
N GLU A 100 -6.58 13.24 14.79
CA GLU A 100 -5.43 12.36 14.59
C GLU A 100 -5.57 11.12 15.48
N LEU A 101 -5.61 9.96 14.84
CA LEU A 101 -5.77 8.64 15.47
C LEU A 101 -4.43 8.05 15.92
N ILE A 102 -3.35 8.44 15.25
CA ILE A 102 -1.99 8.00 15.55
C ILE A 102 -0.99 9.03 14.99
N THR A 103 0.05 9.34 15.73
CA THR A 103 1.08 10.31 15.31
C THR A 103 2.22 9.65 14.53
N PRO A 104 2.98 10.42 13.73
CA PRO A 104 4.21 9.92 13.11
C PRO A 104 5.23 9.35 14.10
N GLN A 105 5.37 9.94 15.29
CA GLN A 105 6.27 9.42 16.34
C GLN A 105 5.80 8.06 16.86
N GLU A 106 4.51 7.91 17.15
CA GLU A 106 3.93 6.64 17.60
C GLU A 106 4.14 5.52 16.57
N ILE A 107 3.94 5.83 15.28
CA ILE A 107 4.25 4.90 14.19
C ILE A 107 5.74 4.53 14.22
N ALA A 108 6.62 5.53 14.34
CA ALA A 108 8.07 5.31 14.30
C ALA A 108 8.59 4.45 15.46
N ILE A 109 7.93 4.49 16.63
CA ILE A 109 8.29 3.68 17.81
C ILE A 109 7.56 2.33 17.86
N GLY A 110 6.76 2.01 16.83
CA GLY A 110 6.09 0.71 16.66
C GLY A 110 4.70 0.59 17.27
N ALA A 111 4.10 1.68 17.78
CA ALA A 111 2.74 1.62 18.32
C ALA A 111 1.68 1.26 17.25
N GLY A 112 1.97 1.57 15.99
CA GLY A 112 1.12 1.24 14.84
C GLY A 112 1.29 -0.18 14.29
N ASP A 113 2.27 -0.95 14.76
CA ASP A 113 2.64 -2.26 14.19
C ASP A 113 1.50 -3.29 14.20
N PRO A 114 0.68 -3.42 15.27
CA PRO A 114 -0.42 -4.38 15.27
C PRO A 114 -1.37 -4.19 14.07
N TYR A 115 -1.68 -2.94 13.71
CA TYR A 115 -2.52 -2.65 12.55
C TYR A 115 -1.84 -3.04 11.23
N LEU A 116 -0.56 -2.70 11.05
CA LEU A 116 0.19 -3.05 9.84
C LEU A 116 0.30 -4.58 9.65
N ILE A 117 0.47 -5.32 10.75
CA ILE A 117 0.46 -6.78 10.74
C ILE A 117 -0.90 -7.32 10.31
N LEU A 118 -2.00 -6.75 10.81
CA LEU A 118 -3.36 -7.13 10.40
C LEU A 118 -3.60 -6.87 8.91
N VAL A 119 -3.19 -5.70 8.40
CA VAL A 119 -3.28 -5.37 6.97
C VAL A 119 -2.47 -6.36 6.13
N ASN A 120 -1.23 -6.66 6.54
CA ASN A 120 -0.39 -7.62 5.83
C ASN A 120 -0.99 -9.04 5.82
N ARG A 121 -1.49 -9.49 6.99
CA ARG A 121 -2.17 -10.79 7.11
C ARG A 121 -3.39 -10.86 6.19
N PHE A 122 -4.22 -9.83 6.19
CA PHE A 122 -5.40 -9.73 5.34
C PHE A 122 -5.07 -9.97 3.85
N PHE A 123 -4.13 -9.20 3.30
CA PHE A 123 -3.77 -9.34 1.88
C PHE A 123 -3.10 -10.69 1.58
N SER A 124 -2.27 -11.20 2.50
CA SER A 124 -1.62 -12.50 2.35
C SER A 124 -2.63 -13.65 2.32
N GLU A 125 -3.56 -13.69 3.27
CA GLU A 125 -4.59 -14.74 3.39
C GLU A 125 -5.56 -14.72 2.20
N LYS A 126 -5.98 -13.53 1.76
CA LYS A 126 -6.84 -13.37 0.58
C LYS A 126 -6.11 -13.58 -0.75
N ARG A 127 -4.76 -13.69 -0.73
CA ARG A 127 -3.89 -13.69 -1.92
C ARG A 127 -4.17 -12.49 -2.84
N GLN A 128 -4.56 -11.37 -2.24
CA GLN A 128 -4.94 -10.16 -2.95
C GLN A 128 -3.70 -9.27 -3.09
N ARG A 129 -3.37 -8.92 -4.33
CA ARG A 129 -2.32 -7.92 -4.62
C ARG A 129 -2.90 -6.53 -4.42
N ALA A 130 -2.13 -5.63 -3.83
CA ALA A 130 -2.54 -4.25 -3.59
C ALA A 130 -1.38 -3.28 -3.71
N PHE A 131 -1.67 -2.03 -4.07
CA PHE A 131 -0.80 -0.90 -3.83
C PHE A 131 -1.12 -0.33 -2.44
N ILE A 132 -0.12 -0.16 -1.58
CA ILE A 132 -0.31 0.41 -0.25
C ILE A 132 0.33 1.79 -0.23
N ARG A 133 -0.44 2.82 0.15
CA ARG A 133 -0.02 4.23 0.22
C ARG A 133 -0.29 4.78 1.62
N PRO A 134 0.53 4.45 2.62
CA PRO A 134 0.41 5.05 3.95
C PRO A 134 0.73 6.53 3.89
N MET A 135 -0.03 7.35 4.64
CA MET A 135 0.23 8.78 4.82
C MET A 135 0.46 9.52 3.50
N GLY A 136 -0.47 9.39 2.56
CA GLY A 136 -0.36 10.05 1.25
C GLY A 136 -0.24 11.57 1.37
N GLU A 137 0.61 12.18 0.54
CA GLU A 137 0.84 13.63 0.56
C GLU A 137 1.35 14.15 1.92
N PRO A 138 2.47 13.63 2.46
CA PRO A 138 2.99 14.09 3.75
C PRO A 138 3.41 15.58 3.74
N ASN A 139 3.60 16.16 2.56
CA ASN A 139 3.88 17.58 2.35
C ASN A 139 2.62 18.47 2.34
N ARG A 140 1.41 17.89 2.36
CA ARG A 140 0.17 18.67 2.44
C ARG A 140 -0.09 19.08 3.89
N CYS A 141 0.05 20.37 4.18
CA CYS A 141 -0.06 20.93 5.54
C CYS A 141 -1.39 20.65 6.27
N LEU A 142 -2.46 20.36 5.51
CA LEU A 142 -3.78 20.01 6.01
C LEU A 142 -3.86 18.57 6.54
N ASN A 143 -2.87 17.73 6.24
CA ASN A 143 -2.81 16.38 6.77
C ASN A 143 -2.25 16.43 8.21
N PRO A 144 -2.85 15.71 9.18
CA PRO A 144 -2.41 15.76 10.57
C PRO A 144 -0.97 15.26 10.72
N TYR A 145 -0.62 14.21 9.99
CA TYR A 145 0.73 13.65 9.90
C TYR A 145 1.75 14.51 9.13
N SER A 146 1.39 15.70 8.64
CA SER A 146 2.36 16.60 7.98
C SER A 146 3.33 17.22 9.00
N ALA A 147 4.61 17.31 8.63
CA ALA A 147 5.65 17.92 9.47
C ALA A 147 5.50 19.45 9.64
N PHE A 148 4.70 20.09 8.78
CA PHE A 148 4.55 21.55 8.73
C PHE A 148 3.09 21.97 8.81
N THR A 149 2.86 23.11 9.47
CA THR A 149 1.59 23.85 9.42
C THR A 149 1.44 24.58 8.09
N CYS A 150 0.24 25.06 7.77
CA CYS A 150 -0.01 25.76 6.50
C CYS A 150 0.66 27.14 6.39
N THR A 151 1.19 27.68 7.50
CA THR A 151 2.04 28.88 7.48
C THR A 151 3.52 28.55 7.25
N GLY A 152 3.88 27.28 7.07
CA GLY A 152 5.26 26.82 6.87
C GLY A 152 6.05 26.59 8.17
N ARG A 153 5.46 26.82 9.36
CA ARG A 153 6.09 26.51 10.64
C ARG A 153 6.11 24.99 10.87
N ARG A 154 7.23 24.45 11.36
CA ARG A 154 7.31 23.05 11.84
C ARG A 154 6.29 22.79 12.95
N LYS A 155 5.62 21.63 12.93
CA LYS A 155 4.72 21.22 14.01
C LYS A 155 5.46 20.87 15.30
N GLY A 156 6.65 20.27 15.19
CA GLY A 156 7.46 19.84 16.34
C GLY A 156 6.88 18.61 17.03
N GLY A 157 7.52 18.19 18.14
CA GLY A 157 7.06 17.07 18.97
C GLY A 157 6.88 15.80 18.16
N GLU A 158 5.67 15.23 18.25
CA GLU A 158 5.27 13.95 17.65
C GLU A 158 5.27 13.93 16.12
N HIS A 159 5.51 15.08 15.47
CA HIS A 159 5.58 15.24 14.01
C HIS A 159 7.00 15.57 13.50
N THR A 160 8.02 15.39 14.34
CA THR A 160 9.43 15.63 14.00
C THR A 160 10.28 14.41 14.37
N ARG A 161 11.39 14.20 13.65
CA ARG A 161 12.42 13.21 14.01
C ARG A 161 13.28 13.69 15.17
#